data_AF-A0AAJ1RNW2-F1
#
_entry.id   AF-A0AAJ1RNW2-F1
#
_cell.length_a   1.000
_cell.length_b   1.000
_cell.length_c   1.000
_cell.angle_alpha   90.00
_cell.angle_beta   90.00
_cell.angle_gamma   90.00
#
_symmetry.space_group_name_H-M   'P 1'
#
loop_
_entity.id
_entity.type
_entity.pdbx_description
1 polymer ?
#
loop_
_entity_poly.entity_id
_entity_poly.type
_entity_poly.pdbx_seq_one_letter_code
_entity_poly.pdbx_strand_id
1 'polypeptide(L)' 'MRILLIEDDPATSKNIELMLGHANFNVYTTDRGEEALIWPNSMITT' A
#
# COMPACT_ATOMS: atom_id res chain seq x y z
N MET A 1 -9.92 5.92 -4.79
CA MET A 1 -8.51 6.35 -4.69
C MET A 1 -7.62 5.13 -4.47
N ARG A 2 -6.38 5.17 -4.95
CA ARG A 2 -5.37 4.12 -4.71
C ARG A 2 -4.36 4.67 -3.70
N ILE A 3 -4.07 3.89 -2.66
CA ILE A 3 -3.19 4.29 -1.57
C ILE A 3 -2.05 3.28 -1.50
N LEU A 4 -0.82 3.77 -1.49
CA LEU A 4 0.37 2.96 -1.21
C LEU A 4 0.76 3.22 0.24
N LEU A 5 0.67 2.20 1.07
CA LEU A 5 1.05 2.21 2.47
C LEU A 5 2.45 1.63 2.59
N ILE A 6 3.36 2.42 3.17
CA ILE A 6 4.72 1.98 3.47
C ILE A 6 4.79 1.85 4.98
N GLU A 7 4.84 0.62 5.48
CA GLU A 7 4.89 0.33 6.91
C GLU A 7 5.81 -0.86 7.15
N ASP A 8 6.77 -0.69 8.05
CA ASP A 8 7.74 -1.72 8.44
C ASP A 8 7.15 -2.70 9.46
N ASP A 9 6.20 -2.26 10.28
CA ASP A 9 5.48 -3.10 11.23
C ASP A 9 4.25 -3.79 10.59
N PRO A 10 4.25 -5.14 10.49
CA PRO A 10 3.14 -5.87 9.89
C PRO A 10 1.83 -5.76 10.67
N ALA A 11 1.87 -5.50 11.99
CA ALA A 11 0.66 -5.33 12.78
C ALA A 11 -0.05 -4.01 12.43
N THR A 12 0.70 -2.92 12.31
CA THR A 12 0.21 -1.60 11.92
C THR A 12 -0.28 -1.59 10.48
N SER A 13 0.51 -2.16 9.56
CA SER A 13 0.15 -2.36 8.14
C SER A 13 -1.24 -3.01 7.99
N LYS A 14 -1.47 -4.14 8.68
CA LYS A 14 -2.72 -4.90 8.60
C LYS A 14 -3.92 -4.14 9.17
N ASN A 15 -3.73 -3.38 10.25
CA ASN A 15 -4.79 -2.57 10.83
C ASN A 15 -5.25 -1.47 9.87
N ILE A 16 -4.30 -0.81 9.19
CA ILE A 16 -4.59 0.25 8.22
C ILE A 16 -5.22 -0.34 6.95
N GLU A 17 -4.73 -1.49 6.48
CA GLU A 17 -5.33 -2.22 5.35
C GLU A 17 -6.80 -2.58 5.63
N LEU A 18 -7.11 -3.08 6.83
CA LEU A 18 -8.49 -3.37 7.25
C LEU A 18 -9.36 -2.11 7.29
N MET A 19 -8.87 -1.01 7.87
CA MET A 19 -9.62 0.25 7.96
C MET A 19 -9.93 0.84 6.58
N LEU A 20 -8.92 0.91 5.71
CA LEU A 20 -9.05 1.48 4.37
C LEU A 20 -9.76 0.54 3.38
N GLY A 21 -9.59 -0.77 3.54
CA GLY A 21 -10.34 -1.79 2.79
C GLY A 21 -11.84 -1.74 3.10
N HIS A 22 -12.21 -1.51 4.37
CA HIS A 22 -13.61 -1.30 4.76
C HIS A 22 -14.21 -0.01 4.18
N ALA A 23 -13.36 0.98 3.87
CA ALA A 23 -13.74 2.20 3.15
C ALA A 23 -13.66 2.03 1.61
N ASN A 24 -13.53 0.80 1.11
CA ASN A 24 -13.51 0.44 -0.31
C ASN A 24 -12.36 1.12 -1.10
N PHE A 25 -11.24 1.41 -0.43
CA PHE A 25 -10.02 1.88 -1.06
C PHE A 25 -9.11 0.70 -1.46
N ASN A 26 -8.41 0.85 -2.58
CA ASN A 26 -7.36 -0.09 -2.98
C ASN A 26 -6.07 0.31 -2.28
N VAL A 27 -5.66 -0.50 -1.30
CA VAL A 27 -4.45 -0.31 -0.52
C VAL A 27 -3.40 -1.31 -0.98
N TYR A 28 -2.20 -0.83 -1.22
CA TYR A 28 -1.02 -1.67 -1.46
C TYR A 28 -0.06 -1.46 -0.31
N THR A 29 0.40 -2.54 0.31
CA THR A 29 1.32 -2.47 1.45
C THR A 29 2.71 -2.92 1.00
N THR A 30 3.74 -2.19 1.44
CA THR A 30 5.14 -2.58 1.27
C THR A 30 5.91 -2.22 2.53
N ASP A 31 6.83 -3.08 2.92
CA ASP A 31 7.77 -2.89 4.02
C ASP A 31 9.06 -2.18 3.58
N ARG A 32 9.23 -2.01 2.26
CA ARG A 32 10.46 -1.47 1.65
C ARG A 32 10.16 -0.20 0.86
N GLY A 33 10.72 0.91 1.31
CA GLY A 33 10.61 2.20 0.61
C GLY A 33 11.11 2.18 -0.84
N GLU A 34 12.09 1.32 -1.14
CA GLU A 34 12.64 1.14 -2.48
C GLU A 34 11.62 0.52 -3.45
N GLU A 35 10.87 -0.48 -2.99
CA GLU A 35 9.79 -1.07 -3.77
C GLU A 35 8.66 -0.06 -3.96
N ALA A 36 8.33 0.72 -2.93
CA ALA A 36 7.33 1.78 -3.04
C ALA A 36 7.61 2.83 -4.12
N LEU A 37 8.88 3.09 -4.47
CA LEU A 37 9.25 3.99 -5.57
C LEU A 37 9.05 3.35 -6.95
N ILE A 38 9.12 2.02 -7.04
CA ILE A 38 9.03 1.26 -8.30
C ILE A 38 7.57 0.97 -8.67
N TRP A 39 6.74 0.64 -7.68
CA TRP A 39 5.31 0.32 -7.84
C TRP A 39 4.47 1.36 -8.58
N PRO A 40 4.60 2.68 -8.34
CA PRO A 40 3.83 3.67 -9.10
C PRO A 40 4.20 3.66 -10.60
N ASN A 41 5.44 3.36 -10.96
CA ASN A 41 5.84 3.28 -12.38
C ASN A 41 5.32 2.01 -13.05
N SER A 42 5.27 0.87 -12.36
CA SER A 42 4.75 -0.39 -12.93
C SER A 42 3.23 -0.41 -13.08
N MET A 43 2.50 0.35 -12.25
CA MET A 43 1.04 0.48 -12.34
C MET A 43 0.53 1.38 -13.48
N ILE A 44 1.39 2.22 -14.06
CA ILE A 44 1.01 3.14 -15.16
C ILE A 44 1.26 2.49 -16.53
N THR A 45 2.09 1.44 -16.60
CA THR A 45 2.54 0.82 -17.85
C THR A 45 1.73 -0.40 -18.33
N THR A 46 0.52 -0.65 -17.81
CA THR A 46 -0.37 -1.73 -18.28
C THR A 46 -1.74 -1.21 -18.68
#